data_AF-A0A1D2X2K2-F1
#
_entry.id   AF-A0A1D2X2K2-F1
#
_cell.length_a   1.000
_cell.length_b   1.000
_cell.length_c   1.000
_cell.angle_alpha   90.00
_cell.angle_beta   90.00
_cell.angle_gamma   90.00
#
_symmetry.space_group_name_H-M   'P 1'
#
loop_
_entity.id
_entity.type
_entity.pdbx_description
1 polymer ?
#
loop_
_entity_poly.entity_id
_entity_poly.type
_entity_poly.pdbx_seq_one_letter_code
_entity_poly.pdbx_strand_id
1 'polypeptide(L)'
;MNQENTSTSKDEVIKTIEKYGGITVTGPVSLYNNFKKFKYDYYYNDIYPLSTELKRIANNQGLNCTDLAQLYYTAYKEMGFTNEIQIVRGTVTCKSGKTFGHVWCRVKDDGKWINVDPSAAAAHGYSYGTLICTNGYTITNINPNWALSDDGKT
;
A
#
# COMPACT_ATOMS: atom_id res chain seq x y z
N MET A 1 3.96 31.53 -19.94
CA MET A 1 3.34 30.23 -20.25
C MET A 1 3.74 29.26 -19.15
N ASN A 2 2.72 28.80 -18.41
CA ASN A 2 2.61 27.65 -17.50
C ASN A 2 3.85 27.19 -16.72
N GLN A 3 3.90 27.56 -15.44
CA GLN A 3 4.55 26.72 -14.43
C GLN A 3 3.61 25.56 -14.11
N GLU A 4 4.11 24.34 -14.31
CA GLU A 4 3.46 23.10 -13.88
C GLU A 4 3.36 23.10 -12.36
N ASN A 5 2.13 23.05 -11.87
CA ASN A 5 1.80 23.05 -10.46
C ASN A 5 1.89 21.60 -9.93
N THR A 6 3.10 21.10 -9.73
CA THR A 6 3.36 19.78 -9.12
C THR A 6 3.35 19.89 -7.59
N SER A 7 2.16 20.11 -7.05
CA SER A 7 1.91 20.08 -5.61
C SER A 7 0.53 19.47 -5.38
N THR A 8 0.38 18.18 -5.67
CA THR A 8 -0.63 17.37 -5.00
C THR A 8 -0.32 17.49 -3.50
N SER A 9 -1.05 18.35 -2.81
CA SER A 9 -0.75 18.68 -1.42
C SER A 9 -0.80 17.39 -0.60
N LYS A 10 0.18 17.18 0.29
CA LYS A 10 0.31 16.01 1.18
C LYS A 10 -0.96 15.66 2.00
N ASP A 11 -1.96 16.52 1.98
CA ASP A 11 -3.25 16.27 2.59
C ASP A 11 -4.19 15.44 1.70
N GLU A 12 -4.02 15.46 0.37
CA GLU A 12 -4.99 14.91 -0.58
C GLU A 12 -5.08 13.39 -0.49
N VAL A 13 -3.95 12.71 -0.31
CA VAL A 13 -3.91 11.25 -0.17
C VAL A 13 -4.64 10.83 1.10
N ILE A 14 -4.32 11.41 2.26
CA ILE A 14 -5.02 11.10 3.51
C ILE A 14 -6.50 11.45 3.44
N LYS A 15 -6.86 12.64 2.95
CA LYS A 15 -8.28 13.04 2.77
C LYS A 15 -9.04 12.06 1.88
N THR A 16 -8.40 11.59 0.80
CA THR A 16 -9.00 10.59 -0.10
C THR A 16 -9.17 9.25 0.62
N ILE A 17 -8.13 8.79 1.32
CA ILE A 17 -8.16 7.53 2.06
C ILE A 17 -9.25 7.55 3.13
N GLU A 18 -9.34 8.60 3.95
CA GLU A 18 -10.38 8.73 4.98
C GLU A 18 -11.78 8.82 4.38
N LYS A 19 -11.93 9.58 3.29
CA LYS A 19 -13.23 9.77 2.63
C LYS A 19 -13.80 8.45 2.11
N TYR A 20 -12.99 7.65 1.41
CA TYR A 20 -13.46 6.43 0.76
C TYR A 20 -13.25 5.18 1.62
N GLY A 21 -12.32 5.22 2.57
CA GLY A 21 -12.09 4.18 3.57
C GLY A 21 -13.01 4.28 4.79
N GLY A 22 -13.55 5.47 5.06
CA GLY A 22 -14.56 5.73 6.08
C GLY A 22 -14.03 5.71 7.52
N ILE A 23 -12.71 5.77 7.73
CA ILE A 23 -12.08 5.74 9.05
C ILE A 23 -11.11 6.91 9.17
N THR A 24 -11.31 7.77 10.17
CA THR A 24 -10.33 8.80 10.52
C THR A 24 -9.00 8.17 10.94
N VAL A 25 -7.91 8.66 10.37
CA VAL A 25 -6.57 8.16 10.62
C VAL A 25 -5.99 8.79 11.88
N THR A 26 -5.89 8.00 12.94
CA THR A 26 -5.27 8.38 14.21
C THR A 26 -3.94 7.67 14.48
N GLY A 27 -3.58 6.67 13.66
CA GLY A 27 -2.37 5.87 13.78
C GLY A 27 -2.19 4.84 12.64
N PRO A 28 -1.10 4.05 12.65
CA PRO A 28 -0.82 3.05 11.61
C PRO A 28 -1.94 2.03 11.39
N VAL A 29 -2.56 1.56 12.47
CA VAL A 29 -3.64 0.55 12.39
C VAL A 29 -4.92 1.15 11.80
N SER A 30 -5.29 2.38 12.17
CA SER A 30 -6.46 3.05 11.56
C SER A 30 -6.22 3.40 10.10
N LEU A 31 -4.99 3.81 9.73
CA LEU A 31 -4.62 4.00 8.33
C LEU A 31 -4.84 2.71 7.55
N TYR A 32 -4.28 1.60 8.03
CA TYR A 32 -4.41 0.29 7.40
C TYR A 32 -5.88 -0.15 7.26
N ASN A 33 -6.71 0.09 8.27
CA ASN A 33 -8.11 -0.34 8.25
C ASN A 33 -8.95 0.35 7.17
N ASN A 34 -8.57 1.56 6.71
CA ASN A 34 -9.25 2.20 5.57
C ASN A 34 -9.16 1.34 4.29
N PHE A 35 -8.04 0.63 4.09
CA PHE A 35 -7.81 -0.19 2.89
C PHE A 35 -8.75 -1.39 2.80
N LYS A 36 -9.41 -1.77 3.90
CA LYS A 36 -10.46 -2.82 3.90
C LYS A 36 -11.71 -2.45 3.10
N LYS A 37 -11.89 -1.17 2.75
CA LYS A 37 -12.98 -0.69 1.89
C LYS A 37 -12.57 -0.57 0.42
N PHE A 38 -11.29 -0.67 0.10
CA PHE A 38 -10.80 -0.59 -1.26
C PHE A 38 -10.88 -1.97 -1.93
N LYS A 39 -10.83 -1.98 -3.26
CA LYS A 39 -10.84 -3.22 -4.05
C LYS A 39 -9.43 -3.61 -4.45
N TYR A 40 -9.21 -4.92 -4.47
CA TYR A 40 -8.02 -5.49 -5.07
C TYR A 40 -8.33 -5.93 -6.49
N ASP A 41 -7.48 -5.52 -7.45
CA ASP A 41 -7.50 -6.01 -8.83
C ASP A 41 -6.15 -6.64 -9.17
N TYR A 42 -6.17 -7.80 -9.83
CA TYR A 42 -4.93 -8.48 -10.23
C TYR A 42 -4.45 -7.98 -11.59
N TYR A 43 -3.37 -7.20 -11.57
CA TYR A 43 -2.55 -6.88 -12.75
C TYR A 43 -1.07 -6.88 -12.36
N TYR A 44 -0.21 -7.19 -13.34
CA TYR A 44 1.24 -7.14 -13.16
C TYR A 44 1.73 -5.70 -13.22
N ASN A 45 2.82 -5.40 -12.51
CA ASN A 45 3.57 -4.14 -12.56
C ASN A 45 2.87 -2.94 -11.88
N ASP A 46 3.67 -1.94 -11.49
CA ASP A 46 3.22 -0.58 -11.26
C ASP A 46 2.74 -0.02 -12.61
N ILE A 47 1.44 0.26 -12.72
CA ILE A 47 0.82 0.80 -13.94
C ILE A 47 0.25 2.19 -13.69
N TYR A 48 -0.07 2.55 -12.45
CA TYR A 48 -0.82 3.74 -12.14
C TYR A 48 -0.01 4.66 -11.23
N PRO A 49 0.34 5.88 -11.68
CA PRO A 49 0.91 6.86 -10.76
C PRO A 49 -0.14 7.26 -9.71
N LEU A 50 0.30 7.68 -8.52
CA LEU A 50 -0.53 8.14 -7.40
C LEU A 50 -1.85 8.85 -7.79
N SER A 51 -1.79 9.85 -8.67
CA SER A 51 -2.99 10.61 -9.08
C SER A 51 -4.09 9.74 -9.74
N THR A 52 -3.69 8.66 -10.41
CA THR A 52 -4.60 7.67 -10.99
C THR A 52 -5.09 6.69 -9.93
N GLU A 53 -4.25 6.30 -8.98
CA GLU A 53 -4.67 5.46 -7.84
C GLU A 53 -5.80 6.14 -7.04
N LEU A 54 -5.63 7.42 -6.71
CA LEU A 54 -6.64 8.20 -5.98
C LEU A 54 -7.97 8.29 -6.74
N LYS A 55 -7.91 8.46 -8.07
CA LYS A 55 -9.11 8.42 -8.93
C LYS A 55 -9.77 7.05 -8.94
N ARG A 56 -8.99 5.97 -9.00
CA ARG A 56 -9.51 4.59 -8.95
C ARG A 56 -10.21 4.31 -7.63
N ILE A 57 -9.64 4.73 -6.50
CA ILE A 57 -10.29 4.66 -5.19
C ILE A 57 -11.61 5.42 -5.19
N ALA A 58 -11.60 6.66 -5.69
CA ALA A 58 -12.81 7.50 -5.77
C ALA A 58 -13.92 6.86 -6.63
N ASN A 59 -13.53 6.13 -7.67
CA ASN A 59 -14.43 5.43 -8.59
C ASN A 59 -14.72 3.97 -8.18
N ASN A 60 -14.27 3.53 -7.00
CA ASN A 60 -14.44 2.16 -6.51
C ASN A 60 -13.90 1.09 -7.50
N GLN A 61 -12.76 1.39 -8.12
CA GLN A 61 -11.97 0.52 -8.98
C GLN A 61 -10.79 -0.07 -8.19
N GLY A 62 -10.35 -1.29 -8.52
CA GLY A 62 -9.32 -1.97 -7.73
C GLY A 62 -7.90 -1.53 -8.06
N LEU A 63 -6.99 -1.81 -7.14
CA LEU A 63 -5.56 -1.60 -7.27
C LEU A 63 -4.81 -2.91 -6.98
N ASN A 64 -3.62 -3.09 -7.53
CA ASN A 64 -2.81 -4.28 -7.29
C ASN A 64 -1.94 -4.14 -6.02
N CYS A 65 -1.05 -5.10 -5.78
CA CYS A 65 -0.22 -5.11 -4.59
C CYS A 65 0.84 -3.99 -4.55
N THR A 66 1.32 -3.56 -5.70
CA THR A 66 2.34 -2.51 -5.82
C THR A 66 1.71 -1.16 -5.49
N ASP A 67 0.65 -0.81 -6.21
CA ASP A 67 -0.06 0.45 -6.07
C ASP A 67 -0.62 0.62 -4.64
N LEU A 68 -1.22 -0.44 -4.08
CA LEU A 68 -1.71 -0.40 -2.70
C LEU A 68 -0.59 -0.23 -1.67
N ALA A 69 0.60 -0.78 -1.91
CA ALA A 69 1.75 -0.62 -1.02
C ALA A 69 2.37 0.77 -1.15
N GLN A 70 2.47 1.32 -2.36
CA GLN A 70 2.92 2.69 -2.63
C GLN A 70 2.01 3.70 -1.97
N LEU A 71 0.70 3.58 -2.18
CA LEU A 71 -0.29 4.45 -1.56
C LEU A 71 -0.22 4.41 -0.02
N TYR A 72 -0.14 3.22 0.58
CA TYR A 72 0.00 3.09 2.03
C TYR A 72 1.30 3.71 2.53
N TYR A 73 2.42 3.49 1.83
CA TYR A 73 3.71 4.07 2.18
C TYR A 73 3.67 5.60 2.15
N THR A 74 3.14 6.18 1.08
CA THR A 74 2.98 7.64 0.92
C THR A 74 2.11 8.21 2.04
N ALA A 75 0.91 7.66 2.26
CA ALA A 75 0.01 8.06 3.32
C ALA A 75 0.65 7.97 4.71
N TYR A 76 1.36 6.87 4.99
CA TYR A 76 2.03 6.66 6.26
C TYR A 76 3.11 7.74 6.52
N LYS A 77 3.88 8.09 5.49
CA LYS A 77 4.90 9.15 5.57
C LYS A 77 4.28 10.53 5.75
N GLU A 78 3.15 10.81 5.11
CA GLU A 78 2.43 12.09 5.24
C GLU A 78 1.84 12.31 6.63
N MET A 79 1.32 11.26 7.26
CA MET A 79 0.84 11.32 8.65
C MET A 79 1.94 11.61 9.67
N GLY A 80 3.22 11.56 9.27
CA GLY A 80 4.35 11.85 10.15
C GLY A 80 4.55 10.81 11.25
N PHE A 81 4.09 9.57 11.05
CA PHE A 81 4.34 8.49 12.00
C PHE A 81 5.85 8.25 12.17
N THR A 82 6.28 8.07 13.42
CA THR A 82 7.70 8.01 13.79
C THR A 82 8.32 6.63 13.58
N ASN A 83 7.51 5.57 13.62
CA ASN A 83 7.95 4.20 13.35
C ASN A 83 8.47 4.07 11.90
N GLU A 84 9.60 3.36 11.72
CA GLU A 84 10.18 3.14 10.40
C GLU A 84 9.23 2.35 9.49
N ILE A 85 9.18 2.70 8.20
CA ILE A 85 8.40 2.00 7.18
C ILE A 85 9.28 1.67 5.96
N GLN A 86 9.03 0.51 5.35
CA GLN A 86 9.68 0.04 4.13
C GLN A 86 8.65 -0.51 3.15
N ILE A 87 8.88 -0.35 1.85
CA ILE A 87 8.23 -1.16 0.81
C ILE A 87 9.15 -2.34 0.52
N VAL A 88 8.59 -3.54 0.40
CA VAL A 88 9.36 -4.76 0.19
C VAL A 88 8.78 -5.56 -0.97
N ARG A 89 9.68 -6.14 -1.77
CA ARG A 89 9.34 -7.05 -2.86
C ARG A 89 9.83 -8.44 -2.49
N GLY A 90 9.01 -9.44 -2.76
CA GLY A 90 9.32 -10.80 -2.38
C GLY A 90 8.32 -11.80 -2.93
N THR A 91 8.34 -13.02 -2.40
CA THR A 91 7.31 -14.00 -2.71
C THR A 91 6.47 -14.31 -1.48
N VAL A 92 5.21 -14.63 -1.69
CA VAL A 92 4.30 -15.14 -0.66
C VAL A 92 3.78 -16.51 -1.08
N THR A 93 3.67 -17.43 -0.13
CA THR A 93 3.19 -18.79 -0.35
C THR A 93 1.84 -18.95 0.33
N CYS A 94 0.84 -19.38 -0.43
CA CYS A 94 -0.51 -19.59 0.05
C CYS A 94 -0.65 -20.98 0.67
N LYS A 95 -1.72 -21.23 1.44
CA LYS A 95 -1.96 -22.54 2.08
C LYS A 95 -2.06 -23.70 1.08
N SER A 96 -2.41 -23.41 -0.18
CA SER A 96 -2.41 -24.38 -1.27
C SER A 96 -1.01 -24.78 -1.77
N GLY A 97 0.06 -24.18 -1.23
CA GLY A 97 1.43 -24.38 -1.69
C GLY A 97 1.83 -23.53 -2.90
N LYS A 98 0.89 -22.80 -3.52
CA LYS A 98 1.22 -21.88 -4.63
C LYS A 98 1.98 -20.66 -4.13
N THR A 99 3.01 -20.26 -4.87
CA THR A 99 3.86 -19.11 -4.56
C THR A 99 3.72 -18.04 -5.65
N PHE A 100 3.60 -16.78 -5.24
CA PHE A 100 3.43 -15.64 -6.13
C PHE A 100 4.41 -14.52 -5.78
N GLY A 101 4.80 -13.71 -6.77
CA GLY A 101 5.46 -12.44 -6.51
C GLY A 101 4.51 -11.47 -5.84
N HIS A 102 5.00 -10.72 -4.87
CA HIS A 102 4.17 -9.79 -4.07
C HIS A 102 4.98 -8.58 -3.61
N VAL A 103 4.29 -7.44 -3.50
CA VAL A 103 4.80 -6.20 -2.92
C VAL A 103 3.94 -5.86 -1.72
N TRP A 104 4.57 -5.50 -0.61
CA TRP A 104 3.86 -5.08 0.60
C TRP A 104 4.73 -4.12 1.42
N CYS A 105 4.20 -3.59 2.51
CA CYS A 105 4.95 -2.75 3.42
C CYS A 105 5.41 -3.52 4.67
N ARG A 106 6.47 -3.05 5.31
CA ARG A 106 6.79 -3.42 6.69
C ARG A 106 6.94 -2.19 7.55
N VAL A 107 6.42 -2.23 8.77
CA VAL A 107 6.55 -1.16 9.77
C VAL A 107 7.30 -1.71 10.96
N LYS A 108 8.23 -0.94 11.51
CA LYS A 108 9.00 -1.33 12.68
C LYS A 108 8.31 -0.87 13.95
N ASP A 109 7.83 -1.81 14.74
CA ASP A 109 7.13 -1.57 16.00
C ASP A 109 7.85 -2.32 17.13
N ASP A 110 8.13 -1.63 18.24
CA ASP A 110 8.95 -2.14 19.36
C ASP A 110 10.22 -2.89 18.91
N GLY A 111 10.92 -2.33 17.91
CA GLY A 111 12.16 -2.88 17.36
C GLY A 111 11.99 -4.09 16.43
N LYS A 112 10.75 -4.54 16.18
CA LYS A 112 10.44 -5.68 15.31
C LYS A 112 9.73 -5.23 14.04
N TRP A 113 10.07 -5.85 12.92
CA TRP A 113 9.37 -5.60 11.66
C TRP A 113 8.05 -6.37 11.61
N ILE A 114 6.95 -5.64 11.45
CA ILE A 114 5.61 -6.17 11.23
C ILE A 114 5.28 -6.05 9.75
N ASN A 115 4.81 -7.14 9.13
CA ASN A 115 4.29 -7.12 7.76
C ASN A 115 2.94 -6.43 7.71
N VAL A 116 2.84 -5.41 6.87
CA VAL A 116 1.63 -4.63 6.64
C VAL A 116 1.28 -4.74 5.16
N ASP A 117 0.21 -5.45 4.86
CA ASP A 117 -0.18 -5.77 3.49
C ASP A 117 -1.56 -5.17 3.16
N PRO A 118 -1.59 -3.97 2.55
CA PRO A 118 -2.86 -3.31 2.23
C PRO A 118 -3.64 -4.06 1.14
N SER A 119 -2.96 -4.87 0.31
CA SER A 119 -3.60 -5.81 -0.62
C SER A 119 -4.37 -6.90 0.11
N ALA A 120 -3.83 -7.41 1.22
CA ALA A 120 -4.54 -8.38 2.06
C ALA A 120 -5.79 -7.77 2.72
N ALA A 121 -5.73 -6.51 3.12
CA ALA A 121 -6.90 -5.76 3.59
C ALA A 121 -7.95 -5.59 2.50
N ALA A 122 -7.55 -5.13 1.31
CA ALA A 122 -8.46 -4.88 0.20
C ALA A 122 -9.09 -6.17 -0.37
N ALA A 123 -8.30 -7.25 -0.51
CA ALA A 123 -8.76 -8.51 -1.10
C ALA A 123 -9.57 -9.39 -0.13
N HIS A 124 -9.20 -9.39 1.16
CA HIS A 124 -9.71 -10.37 2.13
C HIS A 124 -10.16 -9.77 3.46
N GLY A 125 -10.03 -8.45 3.66
CA GLY A 125 -10.37 -7.80 4.94
C GLY A 125 -9.44 -8.16 6.10
N TYR A 126 -8.26 -8.73 5.80
CA TYR A 126 -7.32 -9.20 6.81
C TYR A 126 -6.85 -8.08 7.74
N SER A 127 -6.39 -8.48 8.93
CA SER A 127 -5.94 -7.56 9.97
C SER A 127 -4.49 -7.14 9.76
N TYR A 128 -4.15 -5.97 10.30
CA TYR A 128 -2.77 -5.48 10.39
C TYR A 128 -1.84 -6.58 10.92
N GLY A 129 -0.67 -6.76 10.31
CA GLY A 129 0.24 -7.86 10.64
C GLY A 129 0.05 -9.14 9.80
N THR A 130 -0.97 -9.21 8.93
CA THR A 130 -1.29 -10.41 8.15
C THR A 130 -1.05 -10.18 6.66
N LEU A 131 -0.27 -11.06 6.03
CA LEU A 131 -0.05 -11.08 4.57
C LEU A 131 -1.21 -11.75 3.83
N ILE A 132 -1.36 -11.42 2.54
CA ILE A 132 -2.40 -11.98 1.65
C ILE A 132 -2.33 -13.51 1.56
N CYS A 133 -1.12 -14.06 1.68
CA CYS A 133 -0.87 -15.49 1.80
C CYS A 133 -0.01 -15.79 3.05
N THR A 134 -0.48 -16.76 3.85
CA THR A 134 -0.02 -16.92 5.24
C THR A 134 0.88 -18.14 5.48
N ASN A 135 1.24 -18.91 4.45
CA ASN A 135 2.04 -20.13 4.62
C ASN A 135 3.55 -19.86 4.64
N GLY A 136 3.97 -18.65 4.28
CA GLY A 136 5.37 -18.22 4.31
C GLY A 136 5.63 -17.11 3.29
N TYR A 137 6.78 -16.46 3.44
CA TYR A 137 7.24 -15.45 2.49
C TYR A 137 8.76 -15.43 2.43
N THR A 138 9.29 -14.90 1.33
CA THR A 138 10.71 -14.53 1.18
C THR A 138 10.79 -13.09 0.72
N ILE A 139 11.75 -12.32 1.21
CA ILE A 139 12.03 -10.97 0.70
C ILE A 139 13.23 -11.04 -0.21
N THR A 140 13.10 -10.47 -1.40
CA THR A 140 14.20 -10.37 -2.37
C THR A 140 14.78 -8.95 -2.38
N ASN A 141 13.94 -7.93 -2.16
CA ASN A 141 14.37 -6.53 -2.16
C ASN A 141 13.65 -5.74 -1.07
N ILE A 142 14.39 -4.80 -0.48
CA ILE A 142 13.87 -3.80 0.46
C ILE A 142 14.05 -2.44 -0.19
N ASN A 143 13.00 -1.63 -0.17
CA ASN A 143 12.94 -0.28 -0.76
C ASN A 143 13.51 -0.22 -2.19
N PRO A 144 13.06 -1.09 -3.12
CA PRO A 144 13.52 -0.99 -4.50
C PRO A 144 13.11 0.34 -5.11
N ASN A 145 14.02 1.02 -5.83
CA ASN A 145 13.81 2.37 -6.33
C ASN A 145 12.52 2.53 -7.16
N TRP A 146 12.18 1.55 -7.99
CA TRP A 146 10.95 1.57 -8.78
C TRP A 146 9.69 1.66 -7.89
N ALA A 147 9.67 0.95 -6.77
CA ALA A 147 8.52 0.98 -5.87
C ALA A 147 8.46 2.27 -5.04
N LEU A 148 9.58 2.98 -4.87
CA LEU A 148 9.60 4.27 -4.17
C LEU A 148 9.25 5.44 -5.09
N SER A 149 9.34 5.27 -6.41
CA SER A 149 9.15 6.34 -7.38
C SER A 149 7.68 6.62 -7.73
N ASP A 150 6.79 5.63 -7.56
CA ASP A 150 5.33 5.73 -7.83
C ASP A 150 5.04 6.55 -9.10
N ASP A 151 5.64 6.11 -10.21
CA ASP A 151 5.61 6.81 -11.50
C ASP A 151 4.79 6.06 -12.56
N GLY A 152 4.07 5.01 -12.16
CA GLY A 152 3.31 4.17 -13.08
C GLY A 152 4.20 3.31 -13.97
N LYS A 153 5.46 3.07 -13.57
CA LYS A 153 6.45 2.34 -14.37
C LYS A 153 7.20 1.32 -13.52
N THR A 154 7.31 0.12 -14.08
CA THR A 154 8.20 -0.95 -13.60
C THR A 154 8.90 -1.64 -14.74
#